data_AF-A0A7S4S8J0-F1
#
_entry.id   AF-A0A7S4S8J0-F1
#
_cell.length_a   1.000
_cell.length_b   1.000
_cell.length_c   1.000
_cell.angle_alpha   90.00
_cell.angle_beta   90.00
_cell.angle_gamma   90.00
#
_symmetry.space_group_name_H-M   'P 1'
#
loop_
_entity.id
_entity.type
_entity.pdbx_description
1 polymer ?
#
loop_
_entity_poly.entity_id
_entity_poly.type
_entity_poly.pdbx_seq_one_letter_code
_entity_poly.pdbx_strand_id
1 'polypeptide(L)'
;MVTLMSIPNFTAHSRYGEHGYEMINVTYAGDTLIATKVTGDENVPKGEISFTADLSPKLPSDEGSLEPIALTEAASKQWGIKNLMRYPGKGHVASKGFVNKQWMDGQIILVGEYFSFAWLPIGHQIFFGRPSAELTLKMLKKHKMAELSKPASHGDENVDDLAEMRAFAMRCMQETQLLEDEEYFHNDDRELFFASDDEKYYQQEGCFE
;
A
#
# COMPACT_ATOMS: atom_id res chain seq x y z
N MET A 1 10.65 17.05 9.60
CA MET A 1 9.62 16.05 9.93
C MET A 1 8.74 15.91 8.69
N VAL A 2 8.85 14.79 7.97
CA VAL A 2 8.11 14.55 6.72
C VAL A 2 6.73 14.02 7.10
N THR A 3 5.70 14.84 6.99
CA THR A 3 4.33 14.44 7.31
C THR A 3 3.88 13.37 6.32
N LEU A 4 3.12 12.36 6.75
CA LEU A 4 2.64 11.28 5.88
C LEU A 4 1.99 11.79 4.59
N MET A 5 1.29 12.92 4.69
CA MET A 5 0.59 13.61 3.62
C MET A 5 1.50 14.33 2.60
N SER A 6 2.79 14.49 2.88
CA SER A 6 3.74 15.17 1.98
C SER A 6 4.37 14.24 0.94
N ILE A 7 4.09 12.94 1.04
CA ILE A 7 4.65 11.94 0.13
C ILE A 7 3.63 11.71 -0.99
N PRO A 8 3.97 11.98 -2.26
CA PRO A 8 3.02 12.06 -3.37
C PRO A 8 2.34 10.73 -3.70
N ASN A 9 2.94 9.61 -3.27
CA ASN A 9 2.35 8.29 -3.39
C ASN A 9 2.89 7.40 -2.26
N PHE A 10 2.01 6.79 -1.47
CA PHE A 10 2.44 5.84 -0.44
C PHE A 10 1.38 4.78 -0.16
N THR A 11 1.85 3.65 0.36
CA THR A 11 0.99 2.55 0.77
C THR A 11 0.67 2.63 2.27
N ALA A 12 -0.60 2.40 2.61
CA ALA A 12 -1.08 2.33 3.98
C ALA A 12 -1.83 1.02 4.21
N HIS A 13 -1.90 0.55 5.45
CA HIS A 13 -2.67 -0.63 5.82
C HIS A 13 -3.61 -0.33 6.99
N SER A 14 -4.71 -1.07 7.06
CA SER A 14 -5.63 -1.04 8.19
C SER A 14 -6.45 -2.32 8.30
N ARG A 15 -7.14 -2.50 9.43
CA ARG A 15 -8.09 -3.59 9.65
C ARG A 15 -9.51 -3.13 9.32
N TYR A 16 -10.11 -3.71 8.28
CA TYR A 16 -11.50 -3.49 7.87
C TYR A 16 -12.44 -4.48 8.59
N GLY A 17 -12.57 -4.32 9.90
CA GLY A 17 -13.48 -5.14 10.72
C GLY A 17 -13.21 -6.64 10.62
N GLU A 18 -14.23 -7.41 10.21
CA GLU A 18 -14.19 -8.87 10.06
C GLU A 18 -13.43 -9.34 8.81
N HIS A 19 -13.27 -8.46 7.79
CA HIS A 19 -12.54 -8.79 6.57
C HIS A 19 -11.02 -8.89 6.78
N GLY A 20 -10.52 -8.38 7.92
CA GLY A 20 -9.12 -8.45 8.29
C GLY A 20 -8.32 -7.25 7.77
N TYR A 21 -7.03 -7.46 7.52
CA TYR A 21 -6.14 -6.38 7.10
C TYR A 21 -6.21 -6.15 5.61
N GLU A 22 -6.48 -4.91 5.22
CA GLU A 22 -6.43 -4.44 3.84
C GLU A 22 -5.38 -3.35 3.67
N MET A 23 -4.91 -3.23 2.45
CA MET A 23 -3.89 -2.29 2.02
C MET A 23 -4.48 -1.34 0.99
N ILE A 24 -4.13 -0.07 1.11
CA ILE A 24 -4.53 0.98 0.20
C ILE A 24 -3.30 1.69 -0.34
N ASN A 25 -3.42 2.18 -1.57
CA ASN A 25 -2.50 3.11 -2.17
C ASN A 25 -3.09 4.51 -2.09
N VAL A 26 -2.34 5.43 -1.48
CA VAL A 26 -2.73 6.81 -1.31
C VAL A 26 -1.99 7.63 -2.36
N THR A 27 -2.75 8.33 -3.19
CA THR A 27 -2.26 9.22 -4.26
C THR A 27 -2.93 10.58 -4.15
N TYR A 28 -2.36 11.58 -4.83
CA TYR A 28 -2.86 12.95 -4.84
C TYR A 28 -3.18 13.40 -6.26
N ALA A 29 -4.35 14.01 -6.44
CA ALA A 29 -4.76 14.71 -7.65
C ALA A 29 -5.10 16.15 -7.28
N GLY A 30 -4.12 17.05 -7.45
CA GLY A 30 -4.19 18.39 -6.85
C GLY A 30 -4.27 18.30 -5.33
N ASP A 31 -5.25 18.98 -4.73
CA ASP A 31 -5.51 18.96 -3.29
C ASP A 31 -6.41 17.78 -2.87
N THR A 32 -6.76 16.87 -3.78
CA THR A 32 -7.59 15.70 -3.46
C THR A 32 -6.72 14.48 -3.19
N LEU A 33 -6.88 13.89 -2.01
CA LEU A 33 -6.35 12.58 -1.67
C LEU A 33 -7.28 11.48 -2.19
N ILE A 34 -6.70 10.47 -2.85
CA ILE A 34 -7.40 9.31 -3.39
C ILE A 34 -6.79 8.03 -2.79
N ALA A 35 -7.60 7.26 -2.08
CA ALA A 35 -7.20 5.99 -1.48
C ALA A 35 -7.80 4.80 -2.24
N THR A 36 -6.96 4.07 -2.96
CA THR A 36 -7.34 2.93 -3.81
C THR A 36 -6.98 1.61 -3.14
N LYS A 37 -7.89 0.63 -3.12
CA LYS A 37 -7.66 -0.71 -2.56
C LYS A 37 -6.55 -1.44 -3.33
N VAL A 38 -5.43 -1.73 -2.68
CA VAL A 38 -4.35 -2.59 -3.20
C VAL A 38 -4.68 -4.05 -2.94
N THR A 39 -5.21 -4.33 -1.76
CA THR A 39 -5.97 -5.54 -1.45
C THR A 39 -7.42 -5.11 -1.24
N GLY A 40 -8.36 -5.96 -1.64
CA GLY A 40 -9.78 -5.66 -1.54
C GLY A 40 -10.56 -6.79 -0.90
N ASP A 41 -11.79 -6.45 -0.53
CA ASP A 41 -12.74 -7.35 0.09
C ASP A 41 -13.94 -7.57 -0.84
N GLU A 42 -14.94 -8.35 -0.39
CA GLU A 42 -16.13 -8.64 -1.19
C GLU A 42 -17.03 -7.41 -1.38
N ASN A 43 -16.89 -6.38 -0.56
CA ASN A 43 -17.69 -5.16 -0.61
C ASN A 43 -17.02 -4.13 -1.51
N VAL A 44 -15.73 -3.83 -1.30
CA VAL A 44 -14.94 -2.92 -2.13
C VAL A 44 -13.71 -3.68 -2.64
N PRO A 45 -13.73 -4.15 -3.90
CA PRO A 45 -12.69 -5.02 -4.42
C PRO A 45 -11.38 -4.27 -4.71
N LYS A 46 -10.35 -5.04 -4.98
CA LYS A 46 -9.03 -4.52 -5.36
C LYS A 46 -9.15 -3.63 -6.59
N GLY A 47 -8.44 -2.51 -6.60
CA GLY A 47 -8.43 -1.52 -7.67
C GLY A 47 -9.51 -0.44 -7.52
N GLU A 48 -10.54 -0.67 -6.70
CA GLU A 48 -11.57 0.33 -6.46
C GLU A 48 -11.12 1.37 -5.43
N ILE A 49 -11.66 2.58 -5.57
CA ILE A 49 -11.42 3.66 -4.59
C ILE A 49 -12.21 3.34 -3.33
N SER A 50 -11.51 3.31 -2.19
CA SER A 50 -12.12 3.14 -0.87
C SER A 50 -12.65 4.45 -0.32
N PHE A 51 -11.89 5.55 -0.48
CA PHE A 51 -12.33 6.89 -0.09
C PHE A 51 -11.50 7.97 -0.81
N THR A 52 -12.04 9.18 -0.81
CA THR A 52 -11.37 10.42 -1.24
C THR A 52 -11.49 11.48 -0.14
N ALA A 53 -10.57 12.43 -0.11
CA ALA A 53 -10.64 13.57 0.80
C ALA A 53 -10.14 14.86 0.13
N ASP A 54 -10.83 15.96 0.38
CA ASP A 54 -10.46 17.29 -0.10
C ASP A 54 -9.57 17.98 0.95
N LEU A 55 -8.28 18.07 0.65
CA LEU A 55 -7.26 18.63 1.54
C LEU A 55 -6.98 20.12 1.28
N SER A 56 -7.82 20.77 0.47
CA SER A 56 -7.66 22.18 0.14
C SER A 56 -7.56 23.01 1.44
N PRO A 57 -6.64 23.98 1.53
CA PRO A 57 -6.54 24.84 2.68
C PRO A 57 -7.80 25.71 2.77
N LYS A 58 -8.69 25.37 3.69
CA LYS A 58 -9.93 26.12 3.93
C LYS A 58 -9.74 27.10 5.09
N LEU A 59 -10.24 28.32 4.91
CA LEU A 59 -10.34 29.27 6.00
C LEU A 59 -11.44 28.83 6.98
N PRO A 60 -11.36 29.18 8.27
CA PRO A 60 -12.38 28.81 9.26
C PRO A 60 -13.80 29.30 8.92
N SER A 61 -13.91 30.30 8.04
CA SER A 61 -15.16 30.86 7.54
C SER A 61 -15.72 30.15 6.30
N ASP A 62 -14.97 29.21 5.70
CA ASP A 62 -15.39 28.55 4.47
C ASP A 62 -16.46 27.49 4.77
N GLU A 63 -17.51 27.51 3.95
CA GLU A 63 -18.60 26.55 4.01
C GLU A 63 -18.06 25.13 3.74
N GLY A 64 -18.30 24.21 4.68
CA GLY A 64 -17.77 22.84 4.62
C GLY A 64 -16.34 22.65 5.15
N SER A 65 -15.74 23.67 5.77
CA SER A 65 -14.55 23.48 6.62
C SER A 65 -14.94 22.75 7.92
N LEU A 66 -14.14 21.77 8.33
CA LEU A 66 -14.36 21.02 9.56
C LEU A 66 -13.46 21.58 10.65
N GLU A 67 -14.05 21.98 11.78
CA GLU A 67 -13.26 22.44 12.92
C GLU A 67 -12.30 21.34 13.40
N PRO A 68 -11.07 21.67 13.80
CA PRO A 68 -10.16 20.70 14.39
C PRO A 68 -10.73 20.04 15.65
N ILE A 69 -10.40 18.76 15.91
CA ILE A 69 -10.81 18.08 17.16
C ILE A 69 -9.85 18.50 18.27
N ALA A 70 -10.35 19.17 19.31
CA ALA A 70 -9.59 19.41 20.53
C ALA A 70 -9.37 18.10 21.30
N LEU A 71 -8.11 17.80 21.63
CA LEU A 71 -7.75 16.66 22.46
C LEU A 71 -7.89 16.98 23.95
N THR A 72 -8.16 15.95 24.75
CA THR A 72 -8.08 16.06 26.21
C THR A 72 -6.63 16.31 26.64
N GLU A 73 -6.42 16.87 27.84
CA GLU A 73 -5.07 17.19 28.33
C GLU A 73 -4.15 15.95 28.37
N ALA A 74 -4.67 14.80 28.78
CA ALA A 74 -3.96 13.53 28.78
C ALA A 74 -3.54 13.09 27.36
N ALA A 75 -4.47 13.15 26.40
CA ALA A 75 -4.19 12.79 25.01
C ALA A 75 -3.22 13.81 24.37
N SER A 76 -3.39 15.09 24.66
CA SER A 76 -2.50 16.13 24.14
C SER A 76 -1.06 15.96 24.62
N LYS A 77 -0.86 15.55 25.88
CA LYS A 77 0.47 15.22 26.42
C LYS A 77 1.05 13.96 25.78
N GLN A 78 0.23 12.94 25.50
CA GLN A 78 0.67 11.69 24.88
C GLN A 78 1.10 11.89 23.42
N TRP A 79 0.35 12.68 22.65
CA TRP A 79 0.57 12.86 21.21
C TRP A 79 1.35 14.14 20.86
N GLY A 80 1.61 15.01 21.84
CA GLY A 80 2.32 16.27 21.65
C GLY A 80 1.56 17.32 20.82
N ILE A 81 0.27 17.10 20.58
CA ILE A 81 -0.59 17.97 19.75
C ILE A 81 -1.86 18.34 20.52
N LYS A 82 -2.36 19.56 20.34
CA LYS A 82 -3.59 20.02 21.03
C LYS A 82 -4.85 19.72 20.22
N ASN A 83 -4.74 19.82 18.90
CA ASN A 83 -5.85 19.68 17.98
C ASN A 83 -5.50 18.68 16.87
N LEU A 84 -6.47 17.87 16.46
CA LEU A 84 -6.37 17.02 15.28
C LEU A 84 -7.00 17.72 14.08
N MET A 85 -6.25 17.81 12.99
CA MET A 85 -6.75 18.35 11.73
C MET A 85 -7.72 17.36 11.09
N ARG A 86 -8.78 17.89 10.49
CA ARG A 86 -9.80 17.11 9.78
C ARG A 86 -10.08 17.71 8.42
N TYR A 87 -10.38 16.85 7.45
CA TYR A 87 -10.77 17.26 6.11
C TYR A 87 -11.99 16.48 5.65
N PRO A 88 -12.93 17.12 4.93
CA PRO A 88 -14.10 16.44 4.40
C PRO A 88 -13.66 15.43 3.33
N GLY A 89 -14.42 14.35 3.21
CA GLY A 89 -14.18 13.33 2.22
C GLY A 89 -15.41 12.52 1.91
N LYS A 90 -15.27 11.60 0.95
CA LYS A 90 -16.31 10.65 0.58
C LYS A 90 -15.75 9.25 0.62
N GLY A 91 -16.40 8.36 1.36
CA GLY A 91 -16.08 6.95 1.44
C GLY A 91 -16.98 6.14 0.53
N HIS A 92 -16.42 5.15 -0.15
CA HIS A 92 -17.15 4.24 -1.00
C HIS A 92 -17.68 3.07 -0.16
N VAL A 93 -18.96 2.76 -0.31
CA VAL A 93 -19.62 1.66 0.40
C VAL A 93 -20.45 0.87 -0.61
N ALA A 94 -20.44 -0.45 -0.49
CA ALA A 94 -21.27 -1.33 -1.30
C ALA A 94 -21.64 -2.59 -0.51
N SER A 95 -22.69 -3.28 -0.96
CA SER A 95 -23.02 -4.62 -0.48
C SER A 95 -22.05 -5.67 -1.06
N LYS A 96 -22.09 -6.89 -0.50
CA LYS A 96 -21.29 -8.03 -0.97
C LYS A 96 -21.42 -8.22 -2.49
N GLY A 97 -20.29 -8.42 -3.17
CA GLY A 97 -20.20 -8.47 -4.64
C GLY A 97 -20.12 -7.09 -5.29
N PHE A 98 -19.77 -6.04 -4.54
CA PHE A 98 -19.73 -4.65 -5.01
C PHE A 98 -21.04 -4.14 -5.63
N VAL A 99 -22.17 -4.61 -5.09
CA VAL A 99 -23.52 -4.26 -5.54
C VAL A 99 -24.06 -3.04 -4.77
N ASN A 100 -24.89 -2.22 -5.41
CA ASN A 100 -25.47 -0.99 -4.84
C ASN A 100 -24.41 -0.03 -4.29
N LYS A 101 -23.32 0.14 -5.05
CA LYS A 101 -22.21 0.99 -4.66
C LYS A 101 -22.62 2.46 -4.59
N GLN A 102 -22.24 3.12 -3.52
CA GLN A 102 -22.55 4.53 -3.28
C GLN A 102 -21.43 5.24 -2.53
N TRP A 103 -21.33 6.54 -2.77
CA TRP A 103 -20.47 7.42 -2.00
C TRP A 103 -21.21 7.92 -0.77
N MET A 104 -20.51 7.92 0.36
CA MET A 104 -21.02 8.31 1.65
C MET A 104 -20.13 9.41 2.23
N ASP A 105 -20.74 10.40 2.87
CA ASP A 105 -19.98 11.47 3.50
C ASP A 105 -19.08 10.93 4.62
N GLY A 106 -17.87 11.44 4.64
CA GLY A 106 -16.87 11.06 5.59
C GLY A 106 -15.90 12.19 5.88
N GLN A 107 -14.93 11.88 6.73
CA GLN A 107 -13.85 12.80 7.06
C GLN A 107 -12.57 12.02 7.28
N ILE A 108 -11.46 12.60 6.82
CA ILE A 108 -10.13 12.16 7.20
C ILE A 108 -9.68 12.95 8.42
N ILE A 109 -9.05 12.27 9.37
CA ILE A 109 -8.51 12.85 10.61
C ILE A 109 -7.03 12.51 10.66
N LEU A 110 -6.19 13.52 10.81
CA LEU A 110 -4.73 13.36 10.88
C LEU A 110 -4.27 13.23 12.32
N VAL A 111 -3.46 12.20 12.60
CA VAL A 111 -2.92 11.88 13.93
C VAL A 111 -1.42 11.56 13.81
N GLY A 112 -0.58 12.61 13.78
CA GLY A 112 0.87 12.46 13.63
C GLY A 112 1.24 11.77 12.31
N GLU A 113 1.84 10.58 12.40
CA GLU A 113 2.19 9.74 11.24
C GLU A 113 1.06 8.80 10.79
N TYR A 114 -0.06 8.81 11.50
CA TYR A 114 -1.24 8.02 11.18
C TYR A 114 -2.36 8.93 10.71
N PHE A 115 -3.35 8.34 10.06
CA PHE A 115 -4.61 9.02 9.79
C PHE A 115 -5.75 8.04 9.93
N SER A 116 -6.96 8.54 10.08
CA SER A 116 -8.15 7.71 10.03
C SER A 116 -9.16 8.27 9.06
N PHE A 117 -9.97 7.41 8.46
CA PHE A 117 -11.16 7.82 7.73
C PHE A 117 -12.40 7.38 8.50
N ALA A 118 -13.35 8.29 8.67
CA ALA A 118 -14.62 8.03 9.35
C ALA A 118 -15.78 8.24 8.37
N TRP A 119 -16.60 7.21 8.19
CA TRP A 119 -17.88 7.27 7.47
C TRP A 119 -18.95 7.79 8.43
N LEU A 120 -19.41 9.03 8.23
CA LEU A 120 -20.23 9.73 9.21
C LEU A 120 -21.61 9.09 9.42
N PRO A 121 -22.39 8.75 8.37
CA PRO A 121 -23.74 8.22 8.55
C PRO A 121 -23.82 6.89 9.27
N ILE A 122 -22.75 6.08 9.19
CA ILE A 122 -22.69 4.74 9.80
C ILE A 122 -21.79 4.68 11.04
N GLY A 123 -21.18 5.80 11.44
CA GLY A 123 -20.32 5.87 12.63
C GLY A 123 -19.12 4.93 12.59
N HIS A 124 -18.63 4.57 11.39
CA HIS A 124 -17.53 3.62 11.23
C HIS A 124 -16.21 4.37 11.01
N GLN A 125 -15.17 4.06 11.79
CA GLN A 125 -13.87 4.70 11.68
C GLN A 125 -12.75 3.67 11.57
N ILE A 126 -11.84 3.91 10.63
CA ILE A 126 -10.72 3.02 10.32
C ILE A 126 -9.41 3.82 10.41
N PHE A 127 -8.41 3.27 11.11
CA PHE A 127 -7.10 3.89 11.31
C PHE A 127 -6.03 3.28 10.40
N PHE A 128 -5.31 4.11 9.66
CA PHE A 128 -4.30 3.71 8.70
C PHE A 128 -2.91 4.09 9.19
N GLY A 129 -1.97 3.17 8.97
CA GLY A 129 -0.54 3.39 9.21
C GLY A 129 0.31 2.81 8.08
N ARG A 130 1.58 3.18 8.03
CA ARG A 130 2.52 2.59 7.08
C ARG A 130 2.84 1.15 7.48
N PRO A 131 2.68 0.18 6.57
CA PRO A 131 3.14 -1.18 6.83
C PRO A 131 4.67 -1.23 6.77
N SER A 132 5.28 -2.16 7.50
CA SER A 132 6.67 -2.55 7.26
C SER A 132 6.78 -3.30 5.93
N ALA A 133 7.98 -3.33 5.34
CA ALA A 133 8.21 -4.08 4.08
C ALA A 133 7.83 -5.56 4.20
N GLU A 134 8.16 -6.19 5.34
CA GLU A 134 7.79 -7.58 5.63
C GLU A 134 6.27 -7.76 5.69
N LEU A 135 5.56 -6.86 6.37
CA LEU A 135 4.11 -6.91 6.46
C LEU A 135 3.46 -6.74 5.09
N THR A 136 3.95 -5.81 4.27
CA THR A 136 3.51 -5.60 2.89
C THR A 136 3.63 -6.90 2.09
N LEU A 137 4.80 -7.53 2.11
CA LEU A 137 5.03 -8.80 1.39
C LEU A 137 4.11 -9.91 1.87
N LYS A 138 3.90 -10.01 3.20
CA LYS A 138 2.98 -11.00 3.79
C LYS A 138 1.54 -10.79 3.34
N MET A 139 1.07 -9.54 3.32
CA MET A 139 -0.28 -9.19 2.88
C MET A 139 -0.48 -9.48 1.39
N LEU A 140 0.47 -9.11 0.53
CA LEU A 140 0.42 -9.38 -0.90
C LEU A 140 0.41 -10.88 -1.21
N LYS A 141 1.27 -11.66 -0.53
CA LYS A 141 1.32 -13.13 -0.67
C LYS A 141 -0.01 -13.77 -0.28
N LYS A 142 -0.56 -13.39 0.89
CA LYS A 142 -1.84 -13.94 1.38
C LYS A 142 -2.99 -13.62 0.43
N HIS A 143 -3.08 -12.39 -0.06
CA HIS A 143 -4.12 -12.00 -1.02
C HIS A 143 -3.98 -12.75 -2.34
N LYS A 144 -2.76 -12.87 -2.90
CA LYS A 144 -2.53 -13.64 -4.14
C LYS A 144 -2.91 -15.11 -3.99
N MET A 145 -2.61 -15.73 -2.84
CA MET A 145 -3.03 -17.10 -2.54
C MET A 145 -4.56 -17.22 -2.43
N ALA A 146 -5.23 -16.25 -1.80
CA ALA A 146 -6.68 -16.23 -1.70
C ALA A 146 -7.35 -16.11 -3.09
N GLU A 147 -6.83 -15.27 -3.97
CA GLU A 147 -7.30 -15.14 -5.36
C GLU A 147 -7.15 -16.45 -6.14
N LEU A 148 -5.99 -17.13 -6.03
CA LEU A 148 -5.75 -18.42 -6.67
C LEU A 148 -6.64 -19.56 -6.12
N SER A 149 -7.14 -19.43 -4.90
CA SER A 149 -7.99 -20.44 -4.25
C SER A 149 -9.48 -20.30 -4.58
N LYS A 150 -9.91 -19.22 -5.25
CA LYS A 150 -11.29 -19.06 -5.69
C LYS A 150 -11.55 -20.02 -6.87
N PRO A 151 -12.62 -20.84 -6.83
CA PRO A 151 -12.94 -21.72 -7.94
C PRO A 151 -13.24 -20.87 -9.18
N ALA A 152 -12.57 -21.16 -10.30
CA ALA A 152 -12.73 -20.44 -11.55
C ALA A 152 -14.20 -20.47 -12.00
N SER A 153 -14.90 -19.35 -11.83
CA SER A 153 -16.22 -19.16 -12.43
C SER A 153 -16.03 -18.70 -13.86
N HIS A 154 -16.31 -19.61 -14.78
CA HIS A 154 -16.37 -19.47 -16.25
C HIS A 154 -15.02 -19.49 -17.00
N GLY A 155 -14.66 -20.69 -17.45
CA GLY A 155 -14.27 -20.96 -18.85
C GLY A 155 -13.00 -20.30 -19.37
N ASP A 156 -11.89 -20.36 -18.63
CA ASP A 156 -10.59 -19.91 -19.13
C ASP A 156 -9.64 -21.12 -19.28
N GLU A 157 -9.16 -21.33 -20.51
CA GLU A 157 -8.33 -22.46 -20.95
C GLU A 157 -6.87 -22.38 -20.45
N ASN A 158 -6.56 -21.48 -19.51
CA ASN A 158 -5.19 -21.07 -19.14
C ASN A 158 -4.64 -21.68 -17.84
N VAL A 159 -5.21 -22.78 -17.34
CA VAL A 159 -4.67 -23.47 -16.15
C VAL A 159 -3.31 -24.12 -16.46
N ASP A 160 -3.06 -24.51 -17.71
CA ASP A 160 -1.78 -25.08 -18.15
C ASP A 160 -0.66 -24.03 -18.22
N ASP A 161 -0.95 -22.83 -18.73
CA ASP A 161 0.04 -21.75 -18.87
C ASP A 161 0.70 -21.34 -17.55
N LEU A 162 -0.05 -21.33 -16.45
CA LEU A 162 0.49 -20.95 -15.15
C LEU A 162 1.41 -22.04 -14.57
N ALA A 163 1.09 -23.31 -14.83
CA ALA A 163 1.91 -24.44 -14.44
C ALA A 163 3.20 -24.47 -15.28
N GLU A 164 3.09 -24.18 -16.58
CA GLU A 164 4.24 -24.05 -17.48
C GLU A 164 5.15 -22.88 -17.11
N MET A 165 4.59 -21.70 -16.81
CA MET A 165 5.37 -20.55 -16.33
C MET A 165 6.09 -20.85 -15.02
N ARG A 166 5.45 -21.58 -14.10
CA ARG A 166 6.07 -21.99 -12.85
C ARG A 166 7.18 -23.01 -13.08
N ALA A 167 6.97 -23.97 -13.97
CA ALA A 167 7.98 -24.95 -14.36
C ALA A 167 9.16 -24.30 -15.08
N PHE A 168 8.91 -23.30 -15.94
CA PHE A 168 9.94 -22.50 -16.59
C PHE A 168 10.76 -21.70 -15.58
N ALA A 169 10.12 -20.98 -14.66
CA ALA A 169 10.83 -20.24 -13.62
C ALA A 169 11.67 -21.16 -12.71
N MET A 170 11.18 -22.35 -12.37
CA MET A 170 11.94 -23.33 -11.61
C MET A 170 13.15 -23.87 -12.40
N ARG A 171 13.01 -24.09 -13.71
CA ARG A 171 14.13 -24.48 -14.58
C ARG A 171 15.20 -23.39 -14.64
N CYS A 172 14.81 -22.12 -14.83
CA CYS A 172 15.76 -21.01 -14.82
C CYS A 172 16.52 -20.94 -13.49
N MET A 173 15.81 -21.12 -12.37
CA MET A 173 16.43 -21.08 -11.04
C MET A 173 17.39 -22.27 -10.81
N GLN A 174 17.03 -23.46 -11.30
CA GLN A 174 17.92 -24.64 -11.28
C GLN A 174 19.14 -24.45 -12.17
N GLU A 175 18.99 -23.88 -13.37
CA GLU A 175 20.15 -23.60 -14.23
C GLU A 175 21.09 -22.57 -13.60
N THR A 176 20.56 -21.51 -12.98
CA THR A 176 21.39 -20.55 -12.24
C THR A 176 22.15 -21.23 -11.10
N GLN A 177 21.49 -22.10 -10.35
CA GLN A 177 22.11 -22.83 -9.24
C GLN A 177 23.17 -23.83 -9.75
N LEU A 178 22.92 -24.48 -10.88
CA LEU A 178 23.90 -25.37 -11.52
C LEU A 178 25.10 -24.60 -12.09
N LEU A 179 24.90 -23.38 -12.61
CA LEU A 179 26.00 -22.52 -13.04
C LEU A 179 26.85 -22.04 -11.85
N GLU A 180 26.23 -21.68 -10.72
CA GLU A 180 26.92 -21.34 -9.48
C GLU A 180 27.71 -22.54 -8.93
N ASP A 181 27.13 -23.75 -8.97
CA ASP A 181 27.80 -24.97 -8.55
C ASP A 181 28.92 -25.39 -9.52
N GLU A 182 28.73 -25.28 -10.84
CA GLU A 182 29.77 -25.55 -11.86
C GLU A 182 30.93 -24.53 -11.80
N GLU A 183 30.66 -23.25 -11.54
CA GLU A 183 31.70 -22.25 -11.23
C GLU A 183 32.50 -22.65 -9.98
N TYR A 184 31.88 -23.31 -9.00
CA TYR A 184 32.55 -23.78 -7.79
C TYR A 184 33.43 -25.02 -8.00
N PHE A 185 33.15 -25.83 -9.03
CA PHE A 185 33.93 -27.04 -9.36
C PHE A 185 35.00 -26.85 -10.45
N HIS A 186 35.10 -25.67 -11.09
CA HIS A 186 36.11 -25.38 -12.12
C HIS A 186 37.10 -24.25 -11.77
N ASN A 187 37.00 -23.68 -10.57
CA ASN A 187 37.95 -22.68 -10.08
C ASN A 187 39.23 -23.32 -9.49
N ASP A 188 40.04 -23.95 -10.34
CA ASP A 188 41.49 -23.96 -10.09
C ASP A 188 42.27 -23.08 -11.07
N ASP A 189 41.71 -22.65 -12.22
CA ASP A 189 42.40 -21.69 -13.09
C ASP A 189 41.44 -21.02 -14.08
N ARG A 190 40.83 -19.88 -13.69
CA ARG A 190 40.69 -18.66 -14.52
C ARG A 190 39.76 -17.64 -13.88
N GLU A 191 40.27 -16.41 -13.82
CA GLU A 191 39.57 -15.18 -13.48
C GLU A 191 38.21 -15.05 -14.21
N LEU A 192 37.11 -15.16 -13.46
CA LEU A 192 35.82 -14.62 -13.87
C LEU A 192 35.21 -13.80 -12.73
N PHE A 193 35.21 -12.49 -12.96
CA PHE A 193 34.23 -11.49 -12.57
C PHE A 193 33.11 -11.96 -11.62
N PHE A 194 33.30 -11.84 -10.31
CA PHE A 194 32.32 -11.23 -9.40
C PHE A 194 33.00 -10.78 -8.08
N ALA A 195 32.72 -9.53 -7.71
CA ALA A 195 32.93 -8.90 -6.41
C ALA A 195 34.37 -8.81 -5.87
N SER A 196 35.23 -8.07 -6.56
CA SER A 196 36.31 -7.36 -5.87
C SER A 196 35.75 -6.09 -5.22
N ASP A 197 36.12 -5.92 -3.96
CA ASP A 197 35.97 -4.74 -3.11
C ASP A 197 36.83 -3.58 -3.69
N ASP A 198 36.53 -3.16 -4.92
CA ASP A 198 37.38 -2.28 -5.71
C ASP A 198 37.02 -0.80 -5.48
N GLU A 199 37.63 -0.21 -4.45
CA GLU A 199 37.78 1.23 -4.27
C GLU A 199 38.39 1.95 -5.50
N LYS A 200 38.92 1.20 -6.48
CA LYS A 200 39.49 1.72 -7.73
C LYS A 200 38.46 2.06 -8.80
N TYR A 201 37.22 1.58 -8.71
CA TYR A 201 36.18 1.90 -9.70
C TYR A 201 35.84 3.40 -9.69
N TYR A 202 35.87 4.04 -8.52
CA TYR A 202 35.60 5.47 -8.34
C TYR A 202 36.77 6.40 -8.74
N GLN A 203 37.89 5.84 -9.21
CA GLN A 203 39.09 6.61 -9.56
C GLN A 203 39.36 6.68 -11.08
N GLN A 204 38.44 6.19 -11.92
CA GLN A 204 38.58 6.30 -13.37
C GLN A 204 38.23 7.72 -13.86
N GLU A 205 39.08 8.29 -14.72
CA GLU A 205 38.79 9.57 -15.39
C GLU A 205 37.49 9.44 -16.20
N GLY A 206 36.54 10.34 -15.92
CA GLY A 206 35.23 10.40 -16.57
C GLY A 206 34.05 9.88 -15.75
N CYS A 207 34.24 9.37 -14.53
CA CYS A 207 33.12 8.91 -13.69
C CYS A 207 32.36 10.04 -12.97
N PHE A 208 32.90 11.27 -12.91
CA PHE A 208 32.24 12.45 -12.33
C PHE A 208 32.68 13.76 -13.01
N GLU A 209 32.45 13.89 -14.31
CA GLU A 209 32.30 15.22 -14.93
C GLU A 209 30.82 15.59 -15.09
#